data_AF-A0A4Y8CDW4-F1
#
_entry.id   AF-A0A4Y8CDW4-F1
#
_cell.length_a   1.000
_cell.length_b   1.000
_cell.length_c   1.000
_cell.angle_alpha   90.00
_cell.angle_beta   90.00
_cell.angle_gamma   90.00
#
_symmetry.space_group_name_H-M   'P 1'
#
loop_
_entity.id
_entity.type
_entity.pdbx_description
1 polymer ?
#
loop_
_entity_poly.entity_id
_entity_poly.type
_entity_poly.pdbx_seq_one_letter_code
_entity_poly.pdbx_strand_id
1 'polypeptide(L)'
;NNQGIEELKNYLYTIENKENNEELIFHYYIDRVFSLKGIGTVVTGSLNEGSITLNEKIICLDTQKELIVKNIQNHDTNLEQIKACNRVALSLNCDYKELKKGYLLSKKGYFKAFKECDALVKAKNLQNSKMIFCVGSRQIECKINILKKLENDEFFVHFSFDKNVFLSFDEAFILLQNNRVIGGGKVLNPLSEPLKKEQKNKFLMFLKNKDFKAAFSFLKDAHKYGFGLLSSYQRFKLSHQKALKLAKELNQVFVDEKNLNVYHLQSLEEIKNFIKFILE
;
A
#
# COMPACT_ATOMS: atom_id res chain seq x y z
N ASN A 1 -31.13 24.17 22.22
CA ASN A 1 -32.01 24.21 21.03
C ASN A 1 -31.55 23.16 20.04
N ASN A 2 -32.34 22.11 19.81
CA ASN A 2 -32.08 21.05 18.82
C ASN A 2 -32.32 21.52 17.36
N GLN A 3 -32.15 22.82 17.10
CA GLN A 3 -32.30 23.40 15.77
C GLN A 3 -31.15 22.89 14.89
N GLY A 4 -31.49 22.39 13.70
CA GLY A 4 -30.52 21.85 12.74
C GLY A 4 -30.12 20.38 12.92
N ILE A 5 -30.60 19.67 13.96
CA ILE A 5 -30.30 18.23 14.12
C ILE A 5 -30.94 17.41 13.01
N GLU A 6 -32.20 17.68 12.67
CA GLU A 6 -32.91 16.96 11.60
C GLU A 6 -32.30 17.25 10.23
N GLU A 7 -31.90 18.50 9.97
CA GLU A 7 -31.18 18.89 8.75
C GLU A 7 -29.84 18.16 8.64
N LEU A 8 -29.07 18.10 9.72
CA LEU A 8 -27.81 17.36 9.78
C LEU A 8 -28.01 15.85 9.57
N LYS A 9 -29.00 15.24 10.22
CA LYS A 9 -29.32 13.82 10.02
C LYS A 9 -29.67 13.54 8.56
N ASN A 10 -30.57 14.34 7.99
CA ASN A 10 -30.96 14.21 6.58
C ASN A 10 -29.75 14.29 5.66
N TYR A 11 -28.86 15.27 5.89
CA TYR A 11 -27.61 15.38 5.15
C TYR A 11 -26.72 14.13 5.32
N LEU A 12 -26.53 13.64 6.55
CA LEU A 12 -25.72 12.44 6.80
C LEU A 12 -26.28 11.19 6.09
N TYR A 13 -27.61 11.07 5.98
CA TYR A 13 -28.25 9.99 5.22
C TYR A 13 -28.06 10.10 3.70
N THR A 14 -27.72 11.27 3.17
CA THR A 14 -27.35 11.44 1.75
C THR A 14 -25.91 11.05 1.45
N ILE A 15 -25.06 10.88 2.47
CA ILE A 15 -23.66 10.51 2.27
C ILE A 15 -23.60 9.03 1.89
N GLU A 16 -23.24 8.77 0.64
CA GLU A 16 -23.01 7.41 0.16
C GLU A 16 -21.81 6.78 0.85
N ASN A 17 -21.98 5.52 1.26
CA ASN A 17 -20.86 4.73 1.73
C ASN A 17 -19.90 4.48 0.57
N LYS A 18 -18.60 4.58 0.87
CA LYS A 18 -17.57 4.25 -0.11
C LYS A 18 -17.72 2.78 -0.52
N GLU A 19 -17.86 2.52 -1.81
CA GLU A 19 -17.92 1.15 -2.33
C GLU A 19 -16.66 0.38 -1.94
N ASN A 20 -16.84 -0.83 -1.42
CA ASN A 20 -15.74 -1.72 -1.15
C ASN A 20 -15.45 -2.56 -2.39
N ASN A 21 -14.21 -2.49 -2.87
CA ASN A 21 -13.74 -3.38 -3.92
C ASN A 21 -13.32 -4.72 -3.29
N GLU A 22 -14.06 -5.79 -3.59
CA GLU A 22 -13.84 -7.12 -3.02
C GLU A 22 -12.49 -7.74 -3.38
N GLU A 23 -11.82 -7.22 -4.41
CA GLU A 23 -10.47 -7.65 -4.79
C GLU A 23 -9.38 -7.04 -3.90
N LEU A 24 -9.73 -6.04 -3.09
CA LEU A 24 -8.80 -5.48 -2.12
C LEU A 24 -8.61 -6.43 -0.94
N ILE A 25 -7.43 -6.35 -0.39
CA ILE A 25 -6.93 -7.27 0.62
C ILE A 25 -7.05 -6.60 1.97
N PHE A 26 -7.32 -7.42 2.99
CA PHE A 26 -7.32 -7.03 4.39
C PHE A 26 -6.15 -6.08 4.71
N HIS A 27 -6.47 -4.82 5.00
CA HIS A 27 -5.51 -3.76 5.28
C HIS A 27 -5.94 -3.04 6.56
N TYR A 28 -5.32 -3.38 7.68
CA TYR A 28 -5.77 -2.95 9.00
C TYR A 28 -4.63 -2.38 9.85
N TYR A 29 -4.70 -1.07 10.09
CA TYR A 29 -3.78 -0.39 11.01
C TYR A 29 -4.30 -0.46 12.44
N ILE A 30 -3.48 -0.97 13.35
CA ILE A 30 -3.77 -1.03 14.78
C ILE A 30 -3.72 0.38 15.37
N ASP A 31 -4.81 0.87 15.96
CA ASP A 31 -4.83 2.14 16.69
C ASP A 31 -4.73 1.98 18.22
N ARG A 32 -5.21 0.86 18.77
CA ARG A 32 -5.10 0.49 20.19
C ARG A 32 -4.84 -1.00 20.33
N VAL A 33 -4.11 -1.37 21.37
CA VAL A 33 -3.81 -2.75 21.76
C VAL A 33 -4.04 -2.87 23.25
N PHE A 34 -4.77 -3.89 23.68
CA PHE A 34 -5.00 -4.17 25.09
C PHE A 34 -5.33 -5.66 25.28
N SER A 35 -5.39 -6.10 26.53
CA SER A 35 -5.84 -7.45 26.86
C SER A 35 -7.09 -7.39 27.72
N LEU A 36 -8.04 -8.29 27.44
CA LEU A 36 -9.25 -8.49 28.23
C LEU A 36 -9.23 -9.88 28.85
N LYS A 37 -9.56 -9.97 30.14
CA LYS A 37 -9.61 -11.24 30.88
C LYS A 37 -10.60 -12.21 30.19
N GLY A 38 -10.15 -13.42 29.91
CA GLY A 38 -10.94 -14.46 29.23
C GLY A 38 -11.00 -14.35 27.70
N ILE A 39 -10.76 -13.17 27.12
CA ILE A 39 -10.76 -12.96 25.65
C ILE A 39 -9.33 -13.04 25.09
N GLY A 40 -8.35 -12.57 25.86
CA GLY A 40 -6.95 -12.49 25.44
C GLY A 40 -6.59 -11.13 24.84
N THR A 41 -5.82 -11.13 23.76
CA THR A 41 -5.35 -9.90 23.11
C THR A 41 -6.40 -9.34 22.18
N VAL A 42 -6.73 -8.07 22.37
CA VAL A 42 -7.67 -7.32 21.54
C VAL A 42 -6.96 -6.11 20.93
N VAL A 43 -7.14 -5.94 19.63
CA VAL A 43 -6.71 -4.75 18.91
C VAL A 43 -7.92 -4.02 18.33
N THR A 44 -7.86 -2.70 18.32
CA THR A 44 -8.82 -1.88 17.55
C THR A 44 -8.09 -1.07 16.51
N GLY A 45 -8.82 -0.67 15.46
CA GLY A 45 -8.25 -0.08 14.27
C GLY A 45 -9.28 0.06 13.17
N SER A 46 -8.86 0.67 12.07
CA SER A 46 -9.70 0.86 10.89
C SER A 46 -9.38 -0.22 9.86
N LEU A 47 -10.41 -0.95 9.42
CA LEU A 47 -10.33 -1.81 8.26
C LEU A 47 -10.48 -0.96 7.01
N ASN A 48 -9.35 -0.56 6.43
CA ASN A 48 -9.32 0.39 5.33
C ASN A 48 -9.70 -0.26 4.00
N GLU A 49 -9.31 -1.51 3.80
CA GLU A 49 -9.51 -2.24 2.55
C GLU A 49 -9.78 -3.73 2.79
N GLY A 50 -10.49 -4.35 1.85
CA GLY A 50 -10.79 -5.78 1.84
C GLY A 50 -11.83 -6.22 2.85
N SER A 51 -11.69 -7.45 3.33
CA SER A 51 -12.56 -8.05 4.33
C SER A 51 -11.77 -8.97 5.26
N ILE A 52 -12.38 -9.35 6.37
CA ILE A 52 -11.84 -10.34 7.31
C ILE A 52 -12.96 -11.23 7.83
N THR A 53 -12.66 -12.52 7.93
CA THR A 53 -13.58 -13.54 8.45
C THR A 53 -13.05 -14.14 9.74
N LEU A 54 -13.94 -14.61 10.60
CA LEU A 54 -13.61 -15.34 11.82
C LEU A 54 -12.73 -16.56 11.51
N ASN A 55 -11.79 -16.87 12.41
CA ASN A 55 -10.80 -17.95 12.30
C ASN A 55 -9.79 -17.79 11.16
N GLU A 56 -9.83 -16.69 10.42
CA GLU A 56 -8.92 -16.47 9.31
C GLU A 56 -7.49 -16.19 9.80
N LYS A 57 -6.51 -16.73 9.06
CA LYS A 57 -5.09 -16.46 9.29
C LYS A 57 -4.70 -15.11 8.68
N ILE A 58 -3.96 -14.33 9.46
CA ILE A 58 -3.40 -13.04 9.06
C ILE A 58 -1.93 -12.97 9.48
N ILE A 59 -1.22 -11.95 9.03
CA ILE A 59 0.15 -11.65 9.46
C ILE A 59 0.22 -10.23 10.01
N CYS A 60 0.94 -10.05 11.11
CA CYS A 60 1.40 -8.73 11.50
C CYS A 60 2.69 -8.44 10.73
N LEU A 61 2.66 -7.47 9.83
CA LEU A 61 3.79 -7.18 8.96
C LEU A 61 5.01 -6.67 9.75
N ASP A 62 4.80 -5.89 10.80
CA ASP A 62 5.88 -5.34 11.61
C ASP A 62 6.64 -6.39 12.42
N THR A 63 5.98 -7.47 12.86
CA THR A 63 6.61 -8.56 13.62
C THR A 63 6.84 -9.83 12.79
N GLN A 64 6.29 -9.88 11.57
CA GLN A 64 6.24 -11.07 10.71
C GLN A 64 5.56 -12.29 11.35
N LYS A 65 4.79 -12.08 12.43
CA LYS A 65 4.11 -13.16 13.15
C LYS A 65 2.76 -13.48 12.50
N GLU A 66 2.51 -14.76 12.26
CA GLU A 66 1.20 -15.25 11.85
C GLU A 66 0.24 -15.27 13.05
N LEU A 67 -0.98 -14.78 12.83
CA LEU A 67 -2.02 -14.65 13.83
C LEU A 67 -3.34 -15.25 13.29
N ILE A 68 -4.23 -15.60 14.20
CA ILE A 68 -5.57 -16.13 13.93
C ILE A 68 -6.57 -15.19 14.58
N VAL A 69 -7.59 -14.80 13.81
CA VAL A 69 -8.71 -13.99 14.29
C VAL A 69 -9.66 -14.86 15.11
N LYS A 70 -9.68 -14.67 16.43
CA LYS A 70 -10.54 -15.42 17.36
C LYS A 70 -11.94 -14.82 17.53
N ASN A 71 -12.08 -13.51 17.32
CA ASN A 71 -13.35 -12.81 17.36
C ASN A 71 -13.28 -11.53 16.54
N ILE A 72 -14.39 -11.12 15.94
CA ILE A 72 -14.56 -9.86 15.22
C ILE A 72 -15.71 -9.10 15.86
N GLN A 73 -15.47 -7.84 16.23
CA GLN A 73 -16.49 -6.97 16.80
C GLN A 73 -16.55 -5.62 16.09
N ASN A 74 -17.76 -5.13 15.88
CA ASN A 74 -18.05 -3.78 15.40
C ASN A 74 -19.26 -3.26 16.18
N HIS A 75 -19.14 -2.05 16.77
CA HIS A 75 -20.19 -1.46 17.62
C HIS A 75 -20.80 -2.46 18.63
N ASP A 76 -19.92 -3.12 19.41
CA ASP A 76 -20.28 -4.08 20.47
C ASP A 76 -21.03 -5.35 20.00
N THR A 77 -21.07 -5.59 18.69
CA THR A 77 -21.71 -6.76 18.10
C THR A 77 -20.65 -7.71 17.54
N ASN A 78 -20.75 -9.00 17.88
CA ASN A 78 -19.91 -10.05 17.30
C ASN A 78 -20.36 -10.36 15.86
N LEU A 79 -19.40 -10.53 14.96
CA LEU A 79 -19.64 -10.80 13.54
C LEU A 79 -18.81 -11.99 13.06
N GLU A 80 -19.33 -12.74 12.09
CA GLU A 80 -18.57 -13.80 11.42
C GLU A 80 -17.65 -13.24 10.32
N GLN A 81 -18.05 -12.12 9.70
CA GLN A 81 -17.29 -11.44 8.66
C GLN A 81 -17.56 -9.94 8.72
N ILE A 82 -16.56 -9.15 8.35
CA ILE A 82 -16.73 -7.70 8.16
C ILE A 82 -15.94 -7.21 6.95
N LYS A 83 -16.54 -6.25 6.23
CA LYS A 83 -15.95 -5.56 5.08
C LYS A 83 -15.39 -4.19 5.48
N ALA A 84 -14.52 -3.64 4.64
CA ALA A 84 -13.84 -2.38 4.88
C ALA A 84 -14.75 -1.16 5.00
N CYS A 85 -14.10 -0.05 5.38
CA CYS A 85 -14.64 1.23 5.85
C CYS A 85 -15.27 1.18 7.25
N ASN A 86 -14.92 0.18 8.06
CA ASN A 86 -15.38 0.04 9.44
C ASN A 86 -14.25 0.14 10.45
N ARG A 87 -14.57 0.66 11.64
CA ARG A 87 -13.72 0.48 12.84
C ARG A 87 -14.01 -0.91 13.41
N VAL A 88 -12.99 -1.75 13.49
CA VAL A 88 -13.15 -3.16 13.88
C VAL A 88 -12.29 -3.46 15.09
N ALA A 89 -12.83 -4.19 16.05
CA ALA A 89 -12.08 -4.82 17.13
C ALA A 89 -11.83 -6.30 16.78
N LEU A 90 -10.58 -6.73 16.89
CA LEU A 90 -10.17 -8.11 16.60
C LEU A 90 -9.55 -8.72 17.86
N SER A 91 -10.01 -9.92 18.24
CA SER A 91 -9.30 -10.76 19.21
C SER A 91 -8.31 -11.67 18.48
N LEU A 92 -7.08 -11.76 18.96
CA LEU A 92 -5.96 -12.42 18.27
C LEU A 92 -5.26 -13.45 19.18
N ASN A 93 -4.69 -14.49 18.59
CA ASN A 93 -3.96 -15.57 19.28
C ASN A 93 -2.50 -15.23 19.64
N CYS A 94 -2.25 -14.04 20.19
CA CYS A 94 -0.90 -13.61 20.61
C CYS A 94 -0.91 -12.94 21.99
N ASP A 95 0.28 -12.63 22.52
CA ASP A 95 0.41 -11.71 23.66
C ASP A 95 0.31 -10.26 23.14
N TYR A 96 -0.51 -9.44 23.80
CA TYR A 96 -0.75 -8.05 23.45
C TYR A 96 0.54 -7.22 23.45
N LYS A 97 1.56 -7.63 24.23
CA LYS A 97 2.88 -6.97 24.27
C LYS A 97 3.65 -7.07 22.95
N GLU A 98 3.32 -8.04 22.12
CA GLU A 98 3.94 -8.22 20.80
C GLU A 98 3.40 -7.24 19.76
N LEU A 99 2.24 -6.65 20.01
CA LEU A 99 1.57 -5.72 19.08
C LEU A 99 1.64 -4.29 19.60
N LYS A 100 1.72 -3.33 18.67
CA LYS A 100 1.79 -1.91 18.99
C LYS A 100 0.91 -1.09 18.06
N LYS A 101 0.52 0.10 18.51
CA LYS A 101 -0.12 1.11 17.66
C LYS A 101 0.76 1.39 16.44
N GLY A 102 0.12 1.53 15.28
CA GLY A 102 0.78 1.78 13.99
C GLY A 102 1.25 0.51 13.29
N TYR A 103 1.16 -0.67 13.92
CA TYR A 103 1.43 -1.93 13.24
C TYR A 103 0.34 -2.24 12.22
N LEU A 104 0.74 -2.85 11.11
CA LEU A 104 -0.14 -3.22 10.02
C LEU A 104 -0.42 -4.73 10.04
N LEU A 105 -1.70 -5.09 10.07
CA LEU A 105 -2.18 -6.46 9.87
C LEU A 105 -2.68 -6.62 8.43
N SER A 106 -2.25 -7.70 7.78
CA SER A 106 -2.67 -8.02 6.41
C SER A 106 -2.63 -9.53 6.12
N LYS A 107 -2.77 -9.91 4.85
CA LYS A 107 -2.55 -11.27 4.35
C LYS A 107 -1.08 -11.49 3.99
N LYS A 108 -0.58 -12.71 4.23
CA LYS A 108 0.79 -13.10 3.91
C LYS A 108 1.03 -13.05 2.39
N GLY A 109 2.21 -12.57 1.99
CA GLY A 109 2.65 -12.58 0.59
C GLY A 109 2.31 -11.34 -0.24
N TYR A 110 1.53 -10.39 0.29
CA TYR A 110 1.10 -9.21 -0.48
C TYR A 110 1.94 -7.96 -0.26
N PHE A 111 2.61 -7.83 0.89
CA PHE A 111 3.38 -6.66 1.25
C PHE A 111 4.84 -7.03 1.48
N LYS A 112 5.73 -6.31 0.80
CA LYS A 112 7.17 -6.32 1.05
C LYS A 112 7.54 -5.11 1.92
N ALA A 113 8.47 -5.33 2.84
CA ALA A 113 9.08 -4.27 3.62
C ALA A 113 10.04 -3.42 2.75
N PHE A 114 10.04 -2.11 2.96
CA PHE A 114 10.97 -1.20 2.31
C PHE A 114 11.30 -0.01 3.19
N LYS A 115 12.37 0.70 2.84
CA LYS A 115 12.81 1.94 3.50
C LYS A 115 12.69 3.15 2.61
N GLU A 116 12.10 3.01 1.43
CA GLU A 116 11.99 4.09 0.47
C GLU A 116 10.69 3.96 -0.31
N CYS A 117 10.05 5.09 -0.62
CA CYS A 117 8.95 5.12 -1.56
C CYS A 117 8.94 6.43 -2.36
N ASP A 118 8.24 6.42 -3.48
CA ASP A 118 7.94 7.62 -4.24
C ASP A 118 6.45 7.96 -4.14
N ALA A 119 6.13 9.25 -4.11
CA ALA A 119 4.79 9.72 -3.83
C ALA A 119 4.47 11.05 -4.52
N LEU A 120 3.18 11.33 -4.62
CA LEU A 120 2.65 12.65 -4.90
C LEU A 120 2.39 13.36 -3.56
N VAL A 121 2.97 14.54 -3.37
CA VAL A 121 2.74 15.39 -2.20
C VAL A 121 2.08 16.69 -2.65
N LYS A 122 1.05 17.11 -1.94
CA LYS A 122 0.44 18.44 -2.07
C LYS A 122 0.75 19.27 -0.83
N ALA A 123 1.45 20.38 -1.01
CA ALA A 123 1.89 21.28 0.07
C ALA A 123 2.24 22.66 -0.48
N LYS A 124 1.84 23.75 0.18
CA LYS A 124 2.14 25.11 -0.32
C LYS A 124 3.63 25.38 -0.50
N ASN A 125 4.43 25.01 0.49
CA ASN A 125 5.89 25.15 0.48
C ASN A 125 6.52 23.87 1.00
N LEU A 126 7.05 23.05 0.10
CA LEU A 126 7.77 21.83 0.45
C LEU A 126 9.28 22.03 0.28
N GLN A 127 10.06 21.58 1.26
CA GLN A 127 11.51 21.62 1.23
C GLN A 127 12.09 20.24 1.53
N ASN A 128 13.33 20.01 1.10
CA ASN A 128 14.07 18.81 1.44
C ASN A 128 14.48 18.88 2.92
N SER A 129 13.76 18.19 3.79
CA SER A 129 14.07 18.11 5.22
C SER A 129 13.66 16.76 5.81
N LYS A 130 13.99 16.55 7.08
CA LYS A 130 13.36 15.50 7.89
C LYS A 130 11.96 15.92 8.30
N MET A 131 11.02 14.99 8.29
CA MET A 131 9.61 15.20 8.64
C MET A 131 9.00 13.92 9.22
N ILE A 132 7.82 14.02 9.82
CA ILE A 132 7.04 12.86 10.26
C ILE A 132 6.03 12.51 9.16
N PHE A 133 6.13 11.29 8.66
CA PHE A 133 5.17 10.67 7.74
C PHE A 133 4.11 9.92 8.55
N CYS A 134 2.85 10.33 8.38
CA CYS A 134 1.71 9.74 9.05
C CYS A 134 0.85 8.97 8.06
N VAL A 135 0.68 7.66 8.27
CA VAL A 135 -0.12 6.77 7.43
C VAL A 135 -0.92 5.83 8.32
N GLY A 136 -2.23 5.73 8.08
CA GLY A 136 -3.14 5.05 9.00
C GLY A 136 -2.95 5.58 10.44
N SER A 137 -2.66 4.69 11.39
CA SER A 137 -2.34 5.03 12.78
C SER A 137 -0.83 5.13 13.07
N ARG A 138 0.02 4.94 12.04
CA ARG A 138 1.48 4.91 12.14
C ARG A 138 2.07 6.31 11.94
N GLN A 139 3.08 6.61 12.75
CA GLN A 139 3.93 7.79 12.58
C GLN A 139 5.38 7.33 12.46
N ILE A 140 6.10 7.84 11.46
CA ILE A 140 7.50 7.47 11.22
C ILE A 140 8.29 8.68 10.69
N GLU A 141 9.52 8.82 11.15
CA GLU A 141 10.46 9.80 10.60
C GLU A 141 10.86 9.42 9.17
N CYS A 142 10.90 10.43 8.30
CA CYS A 142 11.32 10.30 6.92
C CYS A 142 12.19 11.49 6.51
N LYS A 143 13.04 11.28 5.52
CA LYS A 143 13.76 12.32 4.78
C LYS A 143 13.08 12.52 3.44
N ILE A 144 12.83 13.78 3.09
CA ILE A 144 12.22 14.20 1.83
C ILE A 144 13.31 14.55 0.81
N ASN A 145 13.18 14.01 -0.40
CA ASN A 145 13.92 14.43 -1.58
C ASN A 145 12.95 14.75 -2.72
N ILE A 146 12.81 16.03 -3.04
CA ILE A 146 11.93 16.52 -4.12
C ILE A 146 12.54 16.14 -5.47
N LEU A 147 11.78 15.35 -6.24
CA LEU A 147 12.14 14.92 -7.58
C LEU A 147 11.73 15.96 -8.63
N LYS A 148 10.49 16.45 -8.54
CA LYS A 148 9.92 17.42 -9.49
C LYS A 148 8.80 18.20 -8.83
N LYS A 149 8.78 19.53 -9.00
CA LYS A 149 7.61 20.37 -8.72
C LYS A 149 6.65 20.32 -9.91
N LEU A 150 5.37 20.12 -9.63
CA LEU A 150 4.27 20.14 -10.58
C LEU A 150 3.42 21.40 -10.37
N GLU A 151 2.33 21.51 -11.13
CA GLU A 151 1.32 22.55 -10.95
C GLU A 151 0.50 22.32 -9.67
N ASN A 152 -0.30 23.31 -9.26
CA ASN A 152 -1.25 23.21 -8.13
C ASN A 152 -0.63 22.78 -6.79
N ASP A 153 0.59 23.24 -6.52
CA ASP A 153 1.36 22.92 -5.31
C ASP A 153 1.59 21.41 -5.10
N GLU A 154 1.66 20.65 -6.20
CA GLU A 154 2.00 19.24 -6.20
C GLU A 154 3.50 18.99 -6.44
N PHE A 155 4.01 17.91 -5.87
CA PHE A 155 5.41 17.52 -5.95
C PHE A 155 5.52 16.01 -6.10
N PHE A 156 6.37 15.56 -7.03
CA PHE A 156 6.90 14.20 -6.95
C PHE A 156 8.05 14.18 -5.96
N VAL A 157 7.95 13.28 -5.00
CA VAL A 157 8.84 13.20 -3.85
C VAL A 157 9.30 11.76 -3.66
N HIS A 158 10.59 11.61 -3.40
CA HIS A 158 11.16 10.39 -2.88
C HIS A 158 11.31 10.53 -1.36
N PHE A 159 10.77 9.56 -0.62
CA PHE A 159 10.92 9.44 0.81
C PHE A 159 11.92 8.35 1.14
N SER A 160 12.78 8.61 2.13
CA SER A 160 13.62 7.60 2.77
C SER A 160 13.26 7.51 4.25
N PHE A 161 13.16 6.30 4.78
CA PHE A 161 12.75 5.98 6.15
C PHE A 161 13.86 5.24 6.89
N ASP A 162 14.04 5.53 8.17
CA ASP A 162 15.05 4.84 8.97
C ASP A 162 14.65 3.38 9.30
N LYS A 163 13.34 3.13 9.36
CA LYS A 163 12.73 1.82 9.64
C LYS A 163 11.91 1.32 8.46
N ASN A 164 11.74 0.00 8.39
CA ASN A 164 10.89 -0.63 7.37
C ASN A 164 9.44 -0.14 7.49
N VAL A 165 8.82 0.14 6.35
CA VAL A 165 7.41 0.46 6.19
C VAL A 165 6.76 -0.51 5.19
N PHE A 166 5.43 -0.54 5.21
CA PHE A 166 4.61 -1.47 4.43
C PHE A 166 3.48 -0.71 3.72
N LEU A 167 3.84 0.26 2.88
CA LEU A 167 2.84 1.08 2.17
C LEU A 167 2.36 0.37 0.90
N SER A 168 1.20 0.79 0.39
CA SER A 168 0.65 0.39 -0.91
C SER A 168 0.39 1.59 -1.81
N PHE A 169 0.22 1.33 -3.10
CA PHE A 169 -0.17 2.32 -4.08
C PHE A 169 -1.50 3.01 -3.71
N ASP A 170 -1.61 4.31 -4.00
CA ASP A 170 -2.80 5.13 -3.74
C ASP A 170 -3.15 5.25 -2.24
N GLU A 171 -2.22 4.87 -1.35
CA GLU A 171 -2.38 5.02 0.09
C GLU A 171 -2.12 6.47 0.51
N ALA A 172 -3.09 7.04 1.24
CA ALA A 172 -3.04 8.42 1.68
C ALA A 172 -2.15 8.59 2.91
N PHE A 173 -1.43 9.70 2.97
CA PHE A 173 -0.61 10.07 4.12
C PHE A 173 -0.65 11.57 4.39
N ILE A 174 -0.22 11.94 5.59
CA ILE A 174 -0.06 13.32 6.04
C ILE A 174 1.40 13.55 6.43
N LEU A 175 1.92 14.73 6.16
CA LEU A 175 3.25 15.16 6.57
C LEU A 175 3.16 16.16 7.71
N LEU A 176 3.91 15.90 8.78
CA LEU A 176 4.05 16.82 9.90
C LEU A 176 5.48 17.35 9.97
N GLN A 177 5.60 18.64 10.23
CA GLN A 177 6.84 19.29 10.63
C GLN A 177 6.56 20.05 11.93
N ASN A 178 7.37 19.84 12.97
CA ASN A 178 7.15 20.42 14.29
C ASN A 178 5.71 20.20 14.80
N ASN A 179 5.19 18.98 14.62
CA ASN A 179 3.81 18.56 14.96
C ASN A 179 2.68 19.36 14.27
N ARG A 180 2.99 20.12 13.21
CA ARG A 180 2.00 20.81 12.39
C ARG A 180 1.87 20.14 11.03
N VAL A 181 0.64 20.03 10.54
CA VAL A 181 0.36 19.55 9.18
C VAL A 181 0.91 20.58 8.19
N ILE A 182 1.88 20.15 7.39
CA ILE A 182 2.45 20.98 6.31
C ILE A 182 1.94 20.58 4.93
N GLY A 183 1.35 19.39 4.82
CA GLY A 183 0.84 18.83 3.57
C GLY A 183 0.46 17.36 3.74
N GLY A 184 0.17 16.73 2.61
CA GLY A 184 -0.18 15.32 2.56
C GLY A 184 -0.21 14.86 1.11
N GLY A 185 -0.58 13.61 0.89
CA GLY A 185 -0.55 13.08 -0.46
C GLY A 185 -0.85 11.61 -0.53
N LYS A 186 -0.37 10.99 -1.61
CA LYS A 186 -0.61 9.59 -1.92
C LYS A 186 0.67 8.91 -2.38
N VAL A 187 0.88 7.70 -1.89
CA VAL A 187 1.99 6.84 -2.33
C VAL A 187 1.73 6.43 -3.78
N LEU A 188 2.73 6.61 -4.64
CA LEU A 188 2.65 6.23 -6.05
C LEU A 188 3.47 4.98 -6.34
N ASN A 189 4.66 4.87 -5.75
CA ASN A 189 5.49 3.69 -5.91
C ASN A 189 6.03 3.29 -4.54
N PRO A 190 5.47 2.25 -3.90
CA PRO A 190 5.93 1.81 -2.60
C PRO A 190 7.27 1.06 -2.65
N LEU A 191 7.78 0.71 -3.83
CA LEU A 191 9.05 0.00 -3.96
C LEU A 191 10.12 0.90 -4.57
N SER A 192 11.35 0.82 -4.08
CA SER A 192 12.48 1.49 -4.72
C SER A 192 12.76 0.80 -6.06
N GLU A 193 12.77 1.59 -7.14
CA GLU A 193 13.15 1.16 -8.47
C GLU A 193 14.47 1.82 -8.86
N PRO A 194 15.45 1.09 -9.41
CA PRO A 194 16.76 1.61 -9.80
C PRO A 194 16.67 2.43 -11.10
N LEU A 195 15.83 3.46 -11.10
CA LEU A 195 15.58 4.36 -12.23
C LEU A 195 16.31 5.68 -12.03
N LYS A 196 16.81 6.26 -13.13
CA LYS A 196 17.31 7.63 -13.13
C LYS A 196 16.18 8.62 -12.82
N LYS A 197 16.52 9.81 -12.35
CA LYS A 197 15.54 10.85 -11.94
C LYS A 197 14.47 11.14 -13.02
N GLU A 198 14.87 11.30 -14.28
CA GLU A 198 13.95 11.57 -15.38
C GLU A 198 13.01 10.41 -15.69
N GLN A 199 13.56 9.18 -15.68
CA GLN A 199 12.81 7.94 -15.83
C GLN A 199 11.77 7.79 -14.70
N LYS A 200 12.18 8.03 -13.46
CA LYS A 200 11.30 8.01 -12.30
C LYS A 200 10.15 9.03 -12.44
N ASN A 201 10.44 10.26 -12.87
CA ASN A 201 9.39 11.26 -13.10
C ASN A 201 8.35 10.82 -14.15
N LYS A 202 8.77 10.16 -15.23
CA LYS A 202 7.84 9.61 -16.24
C LYS A 202 6.98 8.49 -15.64
N PHE A 203 7.62 7.56 -14.93
CA PHE A 203 6.92 6.45 -14.28
C PHE A 203 5.87 6.92 -13.26
N LEU A 204 6.23 7.88 -12.42
CA LEU A 204 5.31 8.47 -11.44
C LEU A 204 4.13 9.20 -12.10
N MET A 205 4.32 9.77 -13.29
CA MET A 205 3.23 10.36 -14.04
C MET A 205 2.20 9.31 -14.51
N PHE A 206 2.66 8.17 -15.02
CA PHE A 206 1.76 7.06 -15.38
C PHE A 206 0.98 6.57 -14.17
N LEU A 207 1.65 6.41 -13.02
CA LEU A 207 1.03 6.01 -11.77
C LEU A 207 0.01 7.04 -11.24
N LYS A 208 0.35 8.33 -11.28
CA LYS A 208 -0.57 9.42 -10.89
C LYS A 208 -1.85 9.39 -11.71
N ASN A 209 -1.74 9.10 -13.01
CA ASN A 209 -2.89 9.03 -13.94
C ASN A 209 -3.58 7.65 -13.94
N LYS A 210 -3.09 6.70 -13.14
CA LYS A 210 -3.54 5.29 -13.12
C LYS A 210 -3.47 4.61 -14.49
N ASP A 211 -2.55 5.06 -15.36
CA ASP A 211 -2.26 4.43 -16.65
C ASP A 211 -1.29 3.27 -16.44
N PHE A 212 -1.84 2.14 -15.97
CA PHE A 212 -1.05 0.95 -15.69
C PHE A 212 -0.48 0.30 -16.94
N LYS A 213 -1.12 0.47 -18.11
CA LYS A 213 -0.61 -0.08 -19.37
C LYS A 213 0.70 0.61 -19.76
N ALA A 214 0.73 1.95 -19.72
CA ALA A 214 1.96 2.70 -19.95
C ALA A 214 3.01 2.42 -18.86
N ALA A 215 2.60 2.30 -17.59
CA ALA A 215 3.51 1.97 -16.50
C ALA A 215 4.18 0.60 -16.70
N PHE A 216 3.43 -0.43 -17.11
CA PHE A 216 3.97 -1.76 -17.35
C PHE A 216 4.87 -1.78 -18.58
N SER A 217 4.48 -1.09 -19.67
CA SER A 217 5.33 -0.94 -20.84
C SER A 217 6.65 -0.26 -20.49
N PHE A 218 6.59 0.79 -19.66
CA PHE A 218 7.79 1.47 -19.19
C PHE A 218 8.71 0.55 -18.37
N LEU A 219 8.16 -0.25 -17.45
CA LEU A 219 8.96 -1.20 -16.66
C LEU A 219 9.57 -2.31 -17.52
N LYS A 220 8.82 -2.82 -18.51
CA LYS A 220 9.34 -3.77 -19.50
C LYS A 220 10.61 -3.24 -20.17
N ASP A 221 10.60 -1.97 -20.57
CA ASP A 221 11.72 -1.34 -21.29
C ASP A 221 12.86 -0.94 -20.35
N ALA A 222 12.55 -0.56 -19.11
CA ALA A 222 13.53 -0.13 -18.13
C ALA A 222 14.31 -1.31 -17.52
N HIS A 223 13.69 -2.48 -17.38
CA HIS A 223 14.28 -3.66 -16.76
C HIS A 223 14.76 -4.67 -17.80
N LYS A 224 16.08 -4.70 -18.01
CA LYS A 224 16.77 -5.60 -18.94
C LYS A 224 16.42 -7.09 -18.75
N TYR A 225 16.25 -7.52 -17.50
CA TYR A 225 15.95 -8.92 -17.15
C TYR A 225 14.48 -9.14 -16.75
N GLY A 226 13.59 -8.24 -17.18
CA GLY A 226 12.18 -8.26 -16.83
C GLY A 226 11.86 -7.71 -15.45
N PHE A 227 10.56 -7.60 -15.16
CA PHE A 227 10.05 -7.13 -13.88
C PHE A 227 8.98 -8.07 -13.32
N GLY A 228 8.92 -8.15 -11.99
CA GLY A 228 8.01 -9.05 -11.29
C GLY A 228 6.64 -8.43 -10.99
N LEU A 229 5.61 -9.24 -11.16
CA LEU A 229 4.21 -8.99 -10.82
C LEU A 229 3.82 -9.57 -9.46
N LEU A 230 4.72 -10.26 -8.75
CA LEU A 230 4.43 -10.78 -7.40
C LEU A 230 3.95 -9.67 -6.45
N SER A 231 4.53 -8.47 -6.57
CA SER A 231 4.13 -7.28 -5.80
C SER A 231 3.09 -6.41 -6.52
N SER A 232 2.36 -6.93 -7.51
CA SER A 232 1.39 -6.13 -8.29
C SER A 232 0.32 -5.48 -7.42
N TYR A 233 -0.12 -6.18 -6.37
CA TYR A 233 -1.09 -5.64 -5.43
C TYR A 233 -0.52 -4.43 -4.69
N GLN A 234 0.67 -4.57 -4.11
CA GLN A 234 1.30 -3.47 -3.39
C GLN A 234 1.59 -2.28 -4.31
N ARG A 235 2.12 -2.53 -5.52
CA ARG A 235 2.59 -1.50 -6.47
C ARG A 235 1.49 -0.80 -7.25
N PHE A 236 0.37 -1.48 -7.51
CA PHE A 236 -0.66 -1.00 -8.44
C PHE A 236 -2.09 -1.22 -7.94
N LYS A 237 -2.27 -1.86 -6.76
CA LYS A 237 -3.57 -2.37 -6.28
C LYS A 237 -4.27 -3.28 -7.29
N LEU A 238 -3.50 -4.06 -8.03
CA LEU A 238 -4.00 -5.05 -8.97
C LEU A 238 -3.77 -6.46 -8.43
N SER A 239 -4.82 -7.28 -8.46
CA SER A 239 -4.69 -8.73 -8.24
C SER A 239 -3.72 -9.33 -9.26
N HIS A 240 -3.09 -10.46 -8.92
CA HIS A 240 -2.17 -11.13 -9.84
C HIS A 240 -2.84 -11.47 -11.18
N GLN A 241 -4.11 -11.87 -11.16
CA GLN A 241 -4.89 -12.17 -12.36
C GLN A 241 -5.06 -10.93 -13.26
N LYS A 242 -5.42 -9.77 -12.70
CA LYS A 242 -5.54 -8.52 -13.47
C LYS A 242 -4.20 -8.04 -13.99
N ALA A 243 -3.15 -8.13 -13.18
CA ALA A 243 -1.81 -7.77 -13.59
C ALA A 243 -1.31 -8.66 -14.75
N LEU A 244 -1.56 -9.96 -14.69
CA LEU A 244 -1.23 -10.89 -15.79
C LEU A 244 -2.02 -10.57 -17.05
N LYS A 245 -3.33 -10.32 -16.95
CA LYS A 245 -4.16 -9.94 -18.10
C LYS A 245 -3.60 -8.68 -18.77
N LEU A 246 -3.30 -7.65 -17.98
CA LEU A 246 -2.71 -6.41 -18.48
C LEU A 246 -1.33 -6.63 -19.12
N ALA A 247 -0.49 -7.47 -18.51
CA ALA A 247 0.83 -7.80 -19.05
C ALA A 247 0.74 -8.50 -20.42
N LYS A 248 -0.25 -9.38 -20.62
CA LYS A 248 -0.48 -10.08 -21.90
C LYS A 248 -0.95 -9.15 -23.02
N GLU A 249 -1.50 -7.99 -22.70
CA GLU A 249 -1.92 -6.98 -23.68
C GLU A 249 -0.76 -6.09 -24.17
N LEU A 250 0.45 -6.28 -23.63
CA LEU A 250 1.65 -5.55 -24.06
C LEU A 250 2.22 -6.16 -25.34
N ASN A 251 2.86 -5.32 -26.15
CA ASN A 251 3.60 -5.76 -27.32
C ASN A 251 5.02 -6.18 -26.93
N GLN A 252 5.57 -7.16 -27.66
CA GLN A 252 6.96 -7.61 -27.53
C GLN A 252 7.33 -8.11 -26.11
N VAL A 253 6.41 -8.83 -25.47
CA VAL A 253 6.64 -9.45 -24.15
C VAL A 253 6.59 -10.96 -24.19
N PHE A 254 7.35 -11.56 -23.28
CA PHE A 254 7.10 -12.91 -22.79
C PHE A 254 6.63 -12.82 -21.34
N VAL A 255 5.47 -13.42 -21.03
CA VAL A 255 4.88 -13.41 -19.69
C VAL A 255 4.99 -14.80 -19.08
N ASP A 256 5.78 -14.93 -18.02
CA ASP A 256 5.87 -16.14 -17.22
C ASP A 256 4.77 -16.09 -16.14
N GLU A 257 3.64 -16.71 -16.44
CA GLU A 257 2.47 -16.73 -15.55
C GLU A 257 2.75 -17.48 -14.26
N LYS A 258 3.61 -18.50 -14.30
CA LYS A 258 3.91 -19.36 -13.15
C LYS A 258 4.72 -18.60 -12.10
N ASN A 259 5.72 -17.84 -12.55
CA ASN A 259 6.58 -17.06 -11.66
C ASN A 259 6.16 -15.59 -11.54
N LEU A 260 5.05 -15.19 -12.19
CA LEU A 260 4.54 -13.82 -12.21
C LEU A 260 5.60 -12.82 -12.68
N ASN A 261 6.27 -13.09 -13.80
CA ASN A 261 7.32 -12.21 -14.34
C ASN A 261 7.02 -11.81 -15.79
N VAL A 262 7.41 -10.59 -16.17
CA VAL A 262 7.26 -10.05 -17.52
C VAL A 262 8.63 -9.71 -18.07
N TYR A 263 8.95 -10.24 -19.24
CA TYR A 263 10.24 -10.04 -19.91
C TYR A 263 10.04 -9.36 -21.26
N HIS A 264 10.99 -8.52 -21.64
CA HIS A 264 11.09 -8.05 -23.02
C HIS A 264 11.52 -9.21 -23.94
N LEU A 265 10.96 -9.35 -25.15
CA LEU A 265 11.35 -10.45 -26.06
C LEU A 265 12.84 -10.44 -26.42
N GLN A 266 13.46 -9.26 -26.52
CA GLN A 266 14.91 -9.11 -26.71
C GLN A 266 15.75 -9.79 -25.62
N SER A 267 15.25 -9.89 -24.38
CA SER A 267 15.98 -10.57 -23.30
C SER A 267 16.23 -12.05 -23.63
N LEU A 268 15.36 -12.67 -24.44
CA LEU A 268 15.56 -14.05 -24.92
C LEU A 268 16.77 -14.15 -25.84
N GLU A 269 16.99 -13.17 -26.72
CA GLU A 269 18.14 -13.14 -27.62
C GLU A 269 19.44 -12.97 -26.83
N GLU A 270 19.43 -12.11 -25.81
CA GLU A 270 20.58 -11.91 -24.93
C GLU A 270 20.93 -13.18 -24.14
N ILE A 271 19.91 -13.88 -23.60
CA ILE A 271 20.13 -15.17 -22.92
C ILE A 271 20.71 -16.19 -23.88
N LYS A 272 20.19 -16.29 -25.11
CA LYS A 272 20.75 -17.19 -26.14
C LYS A 272 22.21 -16.87 -26.44
N ASN A 273 22.55 -15.60 -26.59
CA ASN A 273 23.94 -15.17 -26.83
C ASN A 273 24.85 -15.48 -25.64
N PHE A 274 24.36 -15.26 -24.42
CA PHE A 274 25.10 -15.59 -23.19
C PHE A 274 25.34 -17.10 -23.04
N ILE A 275 24.34 -17.93 -23.34
CA ILE A 275 24.50 -19.40 -23.31
C ILE A 275 25.53 -19.84 -24.36
N LYS A 276 25.47 -19.29 -25.59
CA LYS A 276 26.49 -19.59 -26.62
C LYS A 276 27.90 -19.24 -26.16
N PHE A 277 28.08 -18.05 -25.59
CA PHE A 277 29.36 -17.61 -25.04
C PHE A 277 29.91 -18.53 -23.93
N ILE A 278 29.07 -19.17 -23.12
CA ILE A 278 29.49 -20.12 -22.09
C ILE A 278 29.90 -21.49 -22.68
N LEU A 279 29.28 -21.87 -23.79
CA LEU A 279 29.51 -23.16 -24.44
C LEU A 279 30.70 -23.16 -25.41
N GLU A 280 31.10 -21.97 -25.88
CA GLU A 280 32.32 -21.72 -26.68
C GLU A 280 33.56 -21.62 -25.78
#